data_AF-W7JAD3-F1
#
_entry.id   AF-W7JAD3-F1
#
_cell.length_a   1.000
_cell.length_b   1.000
_cell.length_c   1.000
_cell.angle_alpha   90.00
_cell.angle_beta   90.00
_cell.angle_gamma   90.00
#
_symmetry.space_group_name_H-M   'P 1'
#
loop_
_entity.id
_entity.type
_entity.pdbx_description
1 polymer ?
#
loop_
_entity_poly.entity_id
_entity_poly.type
_entity_poly.pdbx_seq_one_letter_code
_entity_poly.pdbx_strand_id
1 'polypeptide(L)'
;MVAAAVALVSGCGVEPIQPPAFSPTTTSTTPPPTPVKYSPAGWKGCPEIERELGGDLPPPRPEDEQEGPGWSLRICPFQSDAALVVLSVQYWETTEDVTGVHPGAERAEEDFLGRGQAREEDSGSDLGSAARWKRDDTTGCTLEVLDENAVVSVAGSNPEDPAEGKTEQCRGPVRELAKRFYAAVQPQ
;
A
#
# COMPACT_ATOMS: atom_id res chain seq x y z
N MET A 1 89.26 -26.48 3.37
CA MET A 1 88.37 -27.66 3.49
C MET A 1 86.99 -27.25 3.01
N VAL A 2 86.43 -28.05 2.10
CA VAL A 2 85.01 -28.13 1.65
C VAL A 2 84.48 -26.85 0.96
N ALA A 3 84.54 -26.69 -0.39
CA ALA A 3 83.74 -27.33 -1.47
C ALA A 3 82.22 -27.16 -1.22
N ALA A 4 81.33 -26.71 -2.11
CA ALA A 4 81.12 -26.75 -3.56
C ALA A 4 79.86 -25.86 -3.82
N ALA A 5 79.33 -25.54 -5.00
CA ALA A 5 79.69 -25.45 -6.42
C ALA A 5 78.42 -24.90 -7.12
N VAL A 6 78.57 -24.00 -8.11
CA VAL A 6 78.00 -23.99 -9.50
C VAL A 6 76.47 -24.20 -9.66
N ALA A 7 75.65 -23.49 -10.47
CA ALA A 7 75.76 -22.84 -11.79
C ALA A 7 74.53 -21.89 -12.00
N LEU A 8 74.69 -20.72 -12.65
CA LEU A 8 74.29 -20.38 -14.04
C LEU A 8 72.87 -20.78 -14.50
N VAL A 9 71.98 -19.80 -14.72
CA VAL A 9 71.09 -19.75 -15.91
C VAL A 9 70.82 -18.28 -16.33
N SER A 10 71.03 -18.06 -17.62
CA SER A 10 70.74 -16.91 -18.49
C SER A 10 69.27 -16.49 -18.53
N GLY A 11 69.02 -15.23 -18.88
CA GLY A 11 67.70 -14.59 -18.80
C GLY A 11 66.64 -15.04 -19.80
N CYS A 12 65.45 -14.46 -19.62
CA CYS A 12 64.49 -14.09 -20.66
C CYS A 12 63.48 -13.12 -20.00
N GLY A 13 63.06 -12.10 -20.75
CA GLY A 13 62.27 -10.97 -20.28
C GLY A 13 60.97 -11.38 -19.57
N VAL A 14 60.69 -10.73 -18.45
CA VAL A 14 59.38 -10.74 -17.84
C VAL A 14 58.56 -9.69 -18.58
N GLU A 15 57.62 -10.16 -19.40
CA GLU A 15 56.55 -9.33 -19.95
C GLU A 15 55.74 -8.75 -18.77
N PRO A 16 55.40 -7.44 -18.77
CA PRO A 16 54.62 -6.87 -17.67
C PRO A 16 53.26 -7.56 -17.64
N ILE A 17 52.96 -8.25 -16.54
CA ILE A 17 51.61 -8.75 -16.27
C ILE A 17 50.70 -7.52 -16.16
N GLN A 18 49.90 -7.25 -17.19
CA GLN A 18 48.82 -6.28 -17.10
C GLN A 18 47.87 -6.78 -16.00
N PRO A 19 47.57 -5.95 -14.98
CA PRO A 19 46.51 -6.29 -14.04
C PRO A 19 45.21 -6.47 -14.83
N PRO A 20 44.32 -7.40 -14.43
CA PRO A 20 43.04 -7.57 -15.07
C PRO A 20 42.33 -6.21 -15.10
N ALA A 21 41.91 -5.79 -16.29
CA ALA A 21 41.08 -4.61 -16.44
C ALA A 21 39.82 -4.82 -15.61
N PHE A 22 39.69 -4.06 -14.52
CA PHE A 22 38.41 -3.93 -13.84
C PHE A 22 37.45 -3.33 -14.86
N SER A 23 36.52 -4.15 -15.37
CA SER A 23 35.37 -3.65 -16.10
C SER A 23 34.74 -2.55 -15.26
N PRO A 24 34.39 -1.39 -15.83
CA PRO A 24 33.70 -0.37 -15.07
C PRO A 24 32.44 -1.02 -14.50
N THR A 25 32.33 -1.02 -13.17
CA THR A 25 31.06 -1.28 -12.48
C THR A 25 30.05 -0.37 -13.15
N THR A 26 29.13 -0.94 -13.92
CA THR A 26 27.93 -0.24 -14.34
C THR A 26 27.24 0.14 -13.05
N THR A 27 27.41 1.39 -12.64
CA THR A 27 26.57 2.01 -11.63
C THR A 27 25.16 1.85 -12.17
N SER A 28 24.40 0.91 -11.62
CA SER A 28 22.96 0.89 -11.82
C SER A 28 22.48 2.17 -11.19
N THR A 29 22.31 3.19 -12.01
CA THR A 29 21.60 4.40 -11.64
C THR A 29 20.14 4.02 -11.61
N THR A 30 19.76 3.16 -10.65
CA THR A 30 18.35 2.93 -10.38
C THR A 30 17.81 4.29 -9.94
N PRO A 31 16.84 4.87 -10.67
CA PRO A 31 16.20 6.09 -10.23
C PRO A 31 15.68 5.86 -8.80
N PRO A 32 15.81 6.83 -7.88
CA PRO A 32 15.18 6.70 -6.59
C PRO A 32 13.70 6.34 -6.80
N PRO A 33 13.15 5.38 -6.03
CA PRO A 33 11.76 4.97 -6.18
C PRO A 33 10.88 6.22 -6.14
N THR A 34 10.00 6.36 -7.13
CA THR A 34 9.12 7.52 -7.24
C THR A 34 8.39 7.71 -5.92
N PRO A 35 8.33 8.94 -5.36
CA PRO A 35 7.62 9.18 -4.11
C PRO A 35 6.20 8.64 -4.21
N VAL A 36 5.85 7.75 -3.30
CA VAL A 36 4.49 7.22 -3.18
C VAL A 36 3.66 8.16 -2.31
N LYS A 37 2.39 8.35 -2.64
CA LYS A 37 1.49 9.27 -1.93
C LYS A 37 1.30 8.82 -0.48
N TYR A 38 0.93 7.55 -0.26
CA TYR A 38 0.74 6.98 1.06
C TYR A 38 2.02 6.28 1.54
N SER A 39 2.38 6.52 2.80
CA SER A 39 3.55 5.94 3.47
C SER A 39 3.29 5.78 4.98
N PRO A 40 4.09 4.98 5.71
CA PRO A 40 3.88 4.73 7.14
C PRO A 40 3.82 5.99 8.02
N ALA A 41 4.54 7.05 7.64
CA ALA A 41 4.61 8.30 8.42
C ALA A 41 3.59 9.36 7.99
N GLY A 42 2.75 9.07 6.99
CA GLY A 42 2.03 10.11 6.23
C GLY A 42 0.66 10.51 6.75
N TRP A 43 0.05 9.81 7.71
CA TRP A 43 -1.40 9.94 7.95
C TRP A 43 -1.83 9.70 9.40
N LYS A 44 -2.99 10.26 9.75
CA LYS A 44 -3.56 10.32 11.10
C LYS A 44 -3.96 8.93 11.61
N GLY A 45 -3.86 8.71 12.92
CA GLY A 45 -4.35 7.50 13.58
C GLY A 45 -5.88 7.50 13.77
N CYS A 46 -6.48 6.35 14.09
CA CYS A 46 -7.94 6.26 14.23
C CYS A 46 -8.56 7.23 15.26
N PRO A 47 -7.96 7.48 16.44
CA PRO A 47 -8.49 8.45 17.40
C PRO A 47 -8.40 9.91 16.91
N GLU A 48 -7.44 10.21 16.04
CA GLU A 48 -7.28 11.55 15.46
C GLU A 48 -8.33 11.78 14.37
N ILE A 49 -8.55 10.75 13.54
CA ILE A 49 -9.62 10.74 12.53
C ILE A 49 -10.99 10.89 13.19
N GLU A 50 -11.28 10.18 14.29
CA GLU A 50 -12.53 10.33 15.03
C GLU A 50 -12.74 11.75 15.54
N ARG A 51 -11.71 12.34 16.15
CA ARG A 51 -11.78 13.72 16.66
C ARG A 51 -12.03 14.75 15.56
N GLU A 52 -11.44 14.55 14.38
CA GLU A 52 -11.62 15.43 13.23
C GLU A 52 -13.02 15.31 12.61
N LEU A 53 -13.53 14.09 12.50
CA LEU A 53 -14.85 13.83 11.93
C LEU A 53 -15.99 14.13 12.90
N GLY A 54 -15.70 14.23 14.20
CA GLY A 54 -16.65 14.63 15.24
C GLY A 54 -17.65 13.54 15.58
N GLY A 55 -18.68 13.90 16.35
CA GLY A 55 -19.67 12.99 16.95
C GLY A 55 -20.60 12.23 15.98
N ASP A 56 -20.30 12.24 14.69
CA ASP A 56 -21.00 11.47 13.66
C ASP A 56 -20.50 10.00 13.59
N LEU A 57 -19.35 9.70 14.21
CA LEU A 57 -18.83 8.33 14.30
C LEU A 57 -19.12 7.68 15.66
N PRO A 58 -19.40 6.36 15.67
CA PRO A 58 -19.35 5.60 16.91
C PRO A 58 -17.96 5.67 17.56
N PRO A 59 -17.83 5.32 18.86
CA PRO A 59 -16.53 5.28 19.52
C PRO A 59 -15.52 4.39 18.79
N PRO A 60 -14.24 4.81 18.71
CA PRO A 60 -13.20 4.01 18.08
C PRO A 60 -12.92 2.76 18.93
N ARG A 61 -12.76 1.64 18.25
CA ARG A 61 -12.21 0.40 18.79
C ARG A 61 -10.69 0.42 18.60
N PRO A 62 -9.95 -0.50 19.25
CA PRO A 62 -8.52 -0.64 18.99
C PRO A 62 -8.26 -0.77 17.48
N GLU A 63 -7.33 0.04 17.02
CA GLU A 63 -6.82 0.00 15.66
C GLU A 63 -6.14 -1.34 15.39
N ASP A 64 -6.35 -1.88 14.19
CA ASP A 64 -5.65 -3.08 13.72
C ASP A 64 -4.70 -2.69 12.60
N GLU A 65 -3.43 -2.97 12.80
CA GLU A 65 -2.35 -2.70 11.85
C GLU A 65 -1.74 -4.02 11.42
N GLN A 66 -1.70 -4.24 10.11
CA GLN A 66 -1.10 -5.41 9.50
C GLN A 66 -0.08 -4.94 8.47
N GLU A 67 1.08 -5.56 8.45
CA GLU A 67 2.15 -5.23 7.52
C GLU A 67 2.70 -6.49 6.86
N GLY A 68 3.14 -6.33 5.62
CA GLY A 68 3.83 -7.37 4.88
C GLY A 68 4.85 -6.79 3.92
N PRO A 69 5.52 -7.63 3.12
CA PRO A 69 6.57 -7.16 2.22
C PRO A 69 6.03 -6.14 1.20
N GLY A 70 6.41 -4.87 1.38
CA GLY A 70 6.05 -3.76 0.50
C GLY A 70 4.59 -3.29 0.59
N TRP A 71 3.86 -3.66 1.65
CA TRP A 71 2.51 -3.16 1.88
C TRP A 71 2.19 -3.02 3.37
N SER A 72 1.25 -2.14 3.69
CA SER A 72 0.67 -2.04 5.02
C SER A 72 -0.83 -1.78 4.93
N LEU A 73 -1.56 -2.28 5.93
CA LEU A 73 -2.99 -2.13 6.10
C LEU A 73 -3.24 -1.61 7.51
N ARG A 74 -4.03 -0.56 7.60
CA ARG A 74 -4.55 -0.08 8.89
C ARG A 74 -6.06 -0.03 8.82
N ILE A 75 -6.68 -0.48 9.90
CA ILE A 75 -8.12 -0.61 10.05
C ILE A 75 -8.55 0.18 11.28
N CYS A 76 -9.50 1.08 11.07
CA CYS A 76 -10.17 1.87 12.10
C CYS A 76 -11.62 1.41 12.25
N PRO A 77 -11.92 0.53 13.22
CA PRO A 77 -13.29 0.16 13.52
C PRO A 77 -13.90 1.20 14.46
N PHE A 78 -15.04 1.75 14.06
CA PHE A 78 -15.89 2.62 14.88
C PHE A 78 -17.16 1.86 15.19
N GLN A 79 -17.37 1.52 16.46
CA GLN A 79 -18.45 0.61 16.85
C GLN A 79 -19.23 1.10 18.08
N SER A 80 -20.55 0.99 17.98
CA SER A 80 -21.49 1.06 19.10
C SER A 80 -22.44 -0.15 19.07
N ASP A 81 -23.36 -0.23 20.03
CA ASP A 81 -24.40 -1.26 20.02
C ASP A 81 -25.35 -1.15 18.81
N ALA A 82 -25.42 0.02 18.17
CA ALA A 82 -26.33 0.31 17.07
C ALA A 82 -25.65 0.38 15.70
N ALA A 83 -24.34 0.59 15.60
CA ALA A 83 -23.69 0.83 14.32
C ALA A 83 -22.25 0.33 14.29
N LEU A 84 -21.84 -0.17 13.13
CA LEU A 84 -20.45 -0.48 12.82
C LEU A 84 -20.06 0.28 11.55
N VAL A 85 -19.01 1.09 11.65
CA VAL A 85 -18.33 1.74 10.54
C VAL A 85 -16.88 1.29 10.57
N VAL A 86 -16.35 0.87 9.43
CA VAL A 86 -14.96 0.46 9.31
C VAL A 86 -14.31 1.27 8.21
N LEU A 87 -13.29 2.04 8.57
CA LEU A 87 -12.33 2.58 7.62
C LEU A 87 -11.15 1.61 7.52
N SER A 88 -10.73 1.27 6.31
CA SER A 88 -9.45 0.63 6.07
C SER A 88 -8.67 1.35 4.99
N VAL A 89 -7.37 1.44 5.17
CA VAL A 89 -6.45 1.95 4.15
C VAL A 89 -5.35 0.92 3.99
N GLN A 90 -5.28 0.33 2.81
CA GLN A 90 -4.16 -0.49 2.41
C GLN A 90 -3.33 0.28 1.40
N TYR A 91 -2.02 0.32 1.60
CA TYR A 91 -1.11 0.97 0.67
C TYR A 91 0.09 0.09 0.36
N TRP A 92 0.69 0.33 -0.81
CA TRP A 92 1.84 -0.39 -1.31
C TRP A 92 2.98 0.58 -1.53
N GLU A 93 4.18 0.20 -1.08
CA GLU A 93 5.39 0.96 -1.35
C GLU A 93 5.86 0.68 -2.78
N THR A 94 6.87 1.40 -3.28
CA THR A 94 7.60 0.93 -4.47
C THR A 94 8.73 0.04 -3.99
N THR A 95 8.78 -1.21 -4.46
CA THR A 95 9.84 -2.16 -4.10
C THR A 95 10.71 -2.50 -5.30
N GLU A 96 11.96 -2.89 -5.04
CA GLU A 96 12.89 -3.36 -6.08
C GLU A 96 13.42 -4.72 -5.67
N ASP A 97 13.39 -5.68 -6.58
CA ASP A 97 14.01 -6.99 -6.41
C ASP A 97 14.72 -7.45 -7.69
N VAL A 98 15.16 -8.71 -7.71
CA VAL A 98 15.89 -9.30 -8.86
C VAL A 98 15.07 -9.35 -10.15
N THR A 99 13.75 -9.18 -10.08
CA THR A 99 12.84 -9.16 -11.23
C THR A 99 12.52 -7.76 -11.72
N GLY A 100 12.86 -6.71 -10.97
CA GLY A 100 12.73 -5.32 -11.39
C GLY A 100 12.19 -4.40 -10.30
N VAL A 101 11.78 -3.21 -10.72
CA VAL A 101 11.06 -2.23 -9.89
C VAL A 101 9.58 -2.52 -9.99
N HIS A 102 8.91 -2.60 -8.83
CA HIS A 102 7.49 -2.85 -8.68
C HIS A 102 6.82 -1.61 -8.07
N PRO A 103 6.20 -0.75 -8.89
CA PRO A 103 5.55 0.48 -8.42
C PRO A 103 4.40 0.18 -7.45
N GLY A 104 4.30 0.97 -6.37
CA GLY A 104 3.18 0.83 -5.42
C GLY A 104 1.81 1.09 -6.06
N ALA A 105 1.73 2.03 -7.00
CA ALA A 105 0.49 2.36 -7.71
C ALA A 105 -0.04 1.19 -8.54
N GLU A 106 0.83 0.50 -9.29
CA GLU A 106 0.44 -0.67 -10.09
C GLU A 106 -0.08 -1.80 -9.19
N ARG A 107 0.58 -2.04 -8.05
CA ARG A 107 0.12 -3.05 -7.08
C ARG A 107 -1.21 -2.69 -6.42
N ALA A 108 -1.42 -1.40 -6.12
CA ALA A 108 -2.68 -0.92 -5.59
C ALA A 108 -3.81 -1.11 -6.61
N GLU A 109 -3.56 -0.83 -7.88
CA GLU A 109 -4.50 -1.05 -8.97
C GLU A 109 -4.80 -2.55 -9.16
N GLU A 110 -3.77 -3.41 -9.18
CA GLU A 110 -3.93 -4.86 -9.28
C GLU A 110 -4.78 -5.42 -8.12
N ASP A 111 -4.48 -4.99 -6.90
CA ASP A 111 -5.23 -5.40 -5.72
C ASP A 111 -6.66 -4.85 -5.74
N PHE A 112 -6.85 -3.58 -6.12
CA PHE A 112 -8.17 -3.00 -6.33
C PHE A 112 -8.96 -3.83 -7.35
N LEU A 113 -8.41 -4.13 -8.53
CA LEU A 113 -9.08 -4.97 -9.52
C LEU A 113 -9.32 -6.41 -9.03
N GLY A 114 -8.43 -6.94 -8.19
CA GLY A 114 -8.44 -8.30 -7.66
C GLY A 114 -9.32 -8.56 -6.43
N ARG A 115 -9.79 -7.51 -5.71
CA ARG A 115 -10.55 -7.56 -4.43
C ARG A 115 -11.95 -8.20 -4.45
N GLY A 116 -12.19 -9.16 -5.34
CA GLY A 116 -13.49 -9.75 -5.60
C GLY A 116 -14.27 -8.94 -6.62
N GLN A 117 -15.48 -9.40 -6.96
CA GLN A 117 -16.22 -8.75 -8.02
C GLN A 117 -16.80 -7.41 -7.54
N ALA A 118 -16.44 -6.32 -8.22
CA ALA A 118 -17.13 -5.06 -8.10
C ALA A 118 -18.61 -5.24 -8.44
N ARG A 119 -19.51 -4.66 -7.64
CA ARG A 119 -20.92 -4.63 -7.98
C ARG A 119 -21.19 -3.65 -9.10
N GLU A 120 -20.66 -2.44 -8.93
CA GLU A 120 -20.96 -1.24 -9.70
C GLU A 120 -19.91 -0.17 -9.39
N GLU A 121 -19.49 0.59 -10.39
CA GLU A 121 -18.67 1.79 -10.20
C GLU A 121 -19.46 2.87 -9.45
N ASP A 122 -18.79 3.65 -8.61
CA ASP A 122 -19.41 4.80 -7.96
C ASP A 122 -19.11 6.08 -8.74
N SER A 123 -20.16 6.69 -9.30
CA SER A 123 -20.08 7.95 -10.06
C SER A 123 -20.48 9.19 -9.25
N GLY A 124 -20.77 9.03 -7.96
CA GLY A 124 -21.34 10.10 -7.12
C GLY A 124 -20.39 10.66 -6.05
N SER A 125 -19.21 10.07 -5.89
CA SER A 125 -18.25 10.44 -4.85
C SER A 125 -17.13 11.35 -5.34
N ASP A 126 -16.72 11.25 -6.61
CA ASP A 126 -15.56 11.94 -7.19
C ASP A 126 -14.28 11.77 -6.35
N LEU A 127 -14.05 10.55 -5.84
CA LEU A 127 -12.91 10.21 -4.98
C LEU A 127 -11.88 9.36 -5.75
N GLY A 128 -10.59 9.64 -5.51
CA GLY A 128 -9.48 8.89 -6.08
C GLY A 128 -9.45 8.90 -7.61
N SER A 129 -8.72 7.94 -8.19
CA SER A 129 -8.73 7.67 -9.63
C SER A 129 -9.87 6.75 -10.05
N ALA A 130 -10.36 5.92 -9.13
CA ALA A 130 -11.53 5.07 -9.33
C ALA A 130 -12.23 4.77 -8.00
N ALA A 131 -13.55 4.60 -8.02
CA ALA A 131 -14.35 4.22 -6.87
C ALA A 131 -15.42 3.20 -7.26
N ARG A 132 -15.71 2.23 -6.39
CA ARG A 132 -16.70 1.17 -6.67
C ARG A 132 -17.32 0.57 -5.42
N TRP A 133 -18.54 0.06 -5.57
CA TRP A 133 -19.25 -0.67 -4.55
C TRP A 133 -18.86 -2.14 -4.56
N LYS A 134 -18.49 -2.69 -3.39
CA LYS A 134 -18.22 -4.12 -3.23
C LYS A 134 -19.53 -4.94 -3.37
N ARG A 135 -19.47 -6.08 -4.06
CA ARG A 135 -20.66 -6.94 -4.30
C ARG A 135 -21.02 -7.82 -3.11
N ASP A 136 -20.03 -8.48 -2.53
CA ASP A 136 -20.20 -9.43 -1.43
C ASP A 136 -19.72 -8.80 -0.14
N ASP A 137 -20.55 -7.93 0.43
CA ASP A 137 -20.26 -7.28 1.69
C ASP A 137 -21.11 -7.88 2.82
N THR A 138 -20.45 -8.58 3.75
CA THR A 138 -21.08 -9.12 4.96
C THR A 138 -21.41 -8.02 5.98
N THR A 139 -20.89 -6.81 5.78
CA THR A 139 -21.06 -5.64 6.64
C THR A 139 -22.13 -4.67 6.15
N GLY A 140 -22.75 -4.91 4.99
CA GLY A 140 -23.82 -4.06 4.43
C GLY A 140 -23.39 -3.37 3.14
N CYS A 141 -22.82 -2.16 3.25
CA CYS A 141 -22.28 -1.41 2.11
C CYS A 141 -20.80 -1.09 2.32
N THR A 142 -19.98 -1.43 1.33
CA THR A 142 -18.57 -1.03 1.29
C THR A 142 -18.29 -0.29 -0.01
N LEU A 143 -17.76 0.94 0.13
CA LEU A 143 -17.21 1.72 -0.96
C LEU A 143 -15.69 1.59 -0.93
N GLU A 144 -15.11 1.12 -2.03
CA GLU A 144 -13.66 1.03 -2.24
C GLU A 144 -13.23 2.16 -3.17
N VAL A 145 -12.14 2.84 -2.84
CA VAL A 145 -11.55 3.95 -3.60
C VAL A 145 -10.09 3.62 -3.87
N LEU A 146 -9.69 3.62 -5.14
CA LEU A 146 -8.31 3.56 -5.57
C LEU A 146 -7.74 4.98 -5.64
N ASP A 147 -6.60 5.20 -4.98
CA ASP A 147 -5.94 6.51 -4.93
C ASP A 147 -4.41 6.33 -4.90
N GLU A 148 -3.78 6.57 -6.05
CA GLU A 148 -2.34 6.36 -6.27
C GLU A 148 -1.90 4.95 -5.84
N ASN A 149 -1.12 4.85 -4.76
CA ASN A 149 -0.58 3.62 -4.22
C ASN A 149 -1.40 3.03 -3.08
N ALA A 150 -2.68 3.38 -2.96
CA ALA A 150 -3.55 2.90 -1.89
C ALA A 150 -4.97 2.55 -2.34
N VAL A 151 -5.59 1.66 -1.58
CA VAL A 151 -7.03 1.37 -1.61
C VAL A 151 -7.61 1.79 -0.27
N VAL A 152 -8.49 2.78 -0.30
CA VAL A 152 -9.26 3.25 0.86
C VAL A 152 -10.63 2.58 0.80
N SER A 153 -11.01 1.83 1.83
CA SER A 153 -12.33 1.21 1.91
C SER A 153 -13.09 1.74 3.11
N VAL A 154 -14.37 2.06 2.89
CA VAL A 154 -15.29 2.45 3.97
C VAL A 154 -16.48 1.51 3.94
N ALA A 155 -16.62 0.73 5.00
CA ALA A 155 -17.76 -0.14 5.23
C ALA A 155 -18.68 0.47 6.28
N GLY A 156 -19.99 0.35 6.09
CA GLY A 156 -20.98 0.74 7.07
C GLY A 156 -22.14 -0.24 7.09
N SER A 157 -22.54 -0.65 8.30
CA SER A 157 -23.77 -1.41 8.52
C SER A 157 -24.92 -0.48 8.88
N ASN A 158 -26.13 -0.83 8.46
CA ASN A 158 -27.35 -0.27 9.01
C ASN A 158 -28.01 -1.39 9.85
N PRO A 159 -28.19 -1.22 11.17
CA PRO A 159 -28.72 -2.26 12.06
C PRO A 159 -30.14 -2.72 11.71
N GLU A 160 -30.89 -1.94 10.94
CA GLU A 160 -32.28 -2.22 10.61
C GLU A 160 -32.46 -3.22 9.44
N ASP A 161 -31.40 -3.71 8.80
CA ASP A 161 -31.53 -4.63 7.66
C ASP A 161 -30.46 -5.74 7.63
N PRO A 162 -30.60 -6.80 8.47
CA PRO A 162 -29.57 -7.84 8.61
C PRO A 162 -29.58 -8.92 7.53
N ALA A 163 -30.53 -8.94 6.59
CA ALA A 163 -30.64 -10.04 5.65
C ALA A 163 -31.37 -9.65 4.37
N GLU A 164 -30.69 -9.90 3.24
CA GLU A 164 -31.28 -10.05 1.91
C GLU A 164 -31.96 -8.82 1.30
N GLY A 165 -31.21 -8.07 0.47
CA GLY A 165 -31.80 -7.48 -0.73
C GLY A 165 -32.09 -5.97 -0.75
N LYS A 166 -31.53 -5.16 0.16
CA LYS A 166 -31.58 -3.68 0.06
C LYS A 166 -30.23 -2.99 0.24
N THR A 167 -29.25 -3.47 -0.53
CA THR A 167 -27.88 -2.93 -0.63
C THR A 167 -27.76 -1.48 -1.14
N GLU A 168 -28.85 -0.79 -1.48
CA GLU A 168 -28.80 0.62 -1.91
C GLU A 168 -29.01 1.61 -0.77
N GLN A 169 -29.75 1.25 0.28
CA GLN A 169 -30.14 2.20 1.31
C GLN A 169 -28.95 2.68 2.17
N CYS A 170 -27.94 1.83 2.36
CA CYS A 170 -26.71 2.20 3.06
C CYS A 170 -25.70 2.99 2.19
N ARG A 171 -25.87 3.03 0.85
CA ARG A 171 -24.88 3.65 -0.06
C ARG A 171 -24.78 5.16 0.11
N GLY A 172 -25.91 5.84 0.28
CA GLY A 172 -25.93 7.29 0.50
C GLY A 172 -25.11 7.70 1.73
N PRO A 173 -25.44 7.19 2.93
CA PRO A 173 -24.68 7.44 4.14
C PRO A 173 -23.21 7.01 4.04
N VAL A 174 -22.92 5.81 3.51
CA VAL A 174 -21.54 5.32 3.36
C VAL A 174 -20.72 6.20 2.40
N ARG A 175 -21.34 6.70 1.33
CA ARG A 175 -20.66 7.61 0.40
C ARG A 175 -20.25 8.91 1.08
N GLU A 176 -21.13 9.49 1.88
CA GLU A 176 -20.81 10.74 2.62
C GLU A 176 -19.75 10.51 3.69
N LEU A 177 -19.78 9.37 4.38
CA LEU A 177 -18.70 8.95 5.27
C LEU A 177 -17.38 8.77 4.51
N ALA A 178 -17.41 8.12 3.35
CA ALA A 178 -16.22 7.90 2.53
C ALA A 178 -15.57 9.19 2.08
N LYS A 179 -16.35 10.21 1.66
CA LYS A 179 -15.81 11.53 1.32
C LYS A 179 -15.05 12.17 2.49
N ARG A 180 -15.63 12.07 3.69
CA ARG A 180 -15.05 12.64 4.91
C ARG A 180 -13.80 11.88 5.35
N PHE A 181 -13.86 10.55 5.40
CA PHE A 181 -12.70 9.71 5.71
C PHE A 181 -11.59 9.90 4.70
N TYR A 182 -11.91 9.91 3.40
CA TYR A 182 -10.93 10.12 2.34
C TYR A 182 -10.16 11.43 2.55
N ALA A 183 -10.87 12.52 2.86
CA ALA A 183 -10.24 13.81 3.19
C ALA A 183 -9.36 13.74 4.46
N ALA A 184 -9.81 13.04 5.50
CA ALA A 184 -9.08 12.91 6.76
C ALA A 184 -7.79 12.08 6.64
N VAL A 185 -7.78 11.06 5.78
CA VAL A 185 -6.63 10.17 5.56
C VAL A 185 -5.67 10.65 4.46
N GLN A 186 -5.97 11.76 3.78
CA GLN A 186 -5.02 12.32 2.82
C GLN A 186 -3.70 12.65 3.53
N PRO A 187 -2.56 12.22 2.97
CA PRO A 187 -1.26 12.56 3.50
C PRO A 187 -1.03 14.08 3.55
N GLN A 188 -0.36 14.58 4.60
CA GLN A 188 -0.06 16.01 4.78
C GLN A 188 1.24 16.46 4.11
#